data_AF-U5CWR4-F1
#
_entry.id   AF-U5CWR4-F1
#
_cell.length_a   1.000
_cell.length_b   1.000
_cell.length_c   1.000
_cell.angle_alpha   90.00
_cell.angle_beta   90.00
_cell.angle_gamma   90.00
#
_symmetry.space_group_name_H-M   'P 1'
#
loop_
_entity.id
_entity.type
_entity.pdbx_description
1 polymer ?
#
loop_
_entity_poly.entity_id
_entity_poly.type
_entity_poly.pdbx_seq_one_letter_code
_entity_poly.pdbx_strand_id
1 'polypeptide(L)'
;MAVLNVHCAVEEKNKAQLVIIAHDVDPIELVVWLPALCRKMEIPYAIVKGKARLGTIVHKKTAAVLCLTSVKNEDKLDFSKIVEAIKANFNDKYDEYRKRWGGGIMGSKSLAKTKARERLLAKEAAQRMT
;
A
#
# COMPACT_ATOMS: atom_id res chain seq x y z
N MET A 1 -11.54 -8.47 -18.24
CA MET A 1 -11.01 -8.13 -16.90
C MET A 1 -11.32 -9.29 -15.97
N ALA A 2 -10.38 -10.23 -15.80
CA ALA A 2 -10.66 -11.48 -15.10
C ALA A 2 -10.69 -11.26 -13.58
N VAL A 3 -11.83 -11.55 -12.94
CA VAL A 3 -12.00 -11.46 -11.48
C VAL A 3 -12.38 -12.81 -10.89
N LEU A 4 -11.75 -13.88 -11.36
CA LEU A 4 -11.78 -15.17 -10.69
C LEU A 4 -10.36 -15.75 -10.79
N ASN A 5 -9.73 -15.88 -9.62
CA ASN A 5 -8.43 -16.51 -9.34
C ASN A 5 -7.17 -15.69 -9.69
N VAL A 6 -7.00 -14.53 -9.05
CA VAL A 6 -5.76 -13.72 -9.12
C VAL A 6 -4.52 -14.53 -8.69
N HIS A 7 -4.65 -15.46 -7.74
CA HIS A 7 -3.58 -16.34 -7.28
C HIS A 7 -2.92 -17.12 -8.44
N CYS A 8 -3.74 -17.73 -9.30
CA CYS A 8 -3.30 -18.57 -10.41
C CYS A 8 -2.69 -17.75 -11.56
N ALA A 9 -3.18 -16.53 -11.81
CA ALA A 9 -2.64 -15.64 -12.84
C ALA A 9 -1.26 -15.05 -12.48
N VAL A 10 -1.00 -14.83 -11.18
CA VAL A 10 0.30 -14.32 -10.71
C VAL A 10 1.31 -15.46 -10.57
N GLU A 11 0.90 -16.64 -10.12
CA GLU A 11 1.82 -17.77 -9.87
C GLU A 11 2.27 -18.52 -11.13
N GLU A 12 1.42 -18.68 -12.15
CA GLU A 12 1.76 -19.71 -13.14
C GLU A 12 2.80 -19.28 -14.19
N LYS A 13 2.95 -18.01 -14.61
CA LYS A 13 3.81 -17.65 -15.77
C LYS A 13 4.35 -16.20 -15.87
N ASN A 14 4.48 -15.40 -14.81
CA ASN A 14 4.92 -13.98 -14.92
C ASN A 14 4.14 -13.14 -15.97
N LYS A 15 2.88 -13.51 -16.24
CA LYS A 15 2.04 -12.85 -17.24
C LYS A 15 1.38 -11.57 -16.72
N ALA A 16 1.48 -11.31 -15.43
CA ALA A 16 0.93 -10.13 -14.80
C ALA A 16 1.85 -8.93 -15.06
N GLN A 17 1.31 -7.87 -15.67
CA GLN A 17 2.03 -6.62 -15.91
C GLN A 17 1.89 -5.65 -14.74
N LEU A 18 0.76 -5.69 -14.02
CA LEU A 18 0.50 -4.86 -12.84
C LEU A 18 -0.52 -5.54 -11.93
N VAL A 19 -0.26 -5.50 -10.61
CA VAL A 19 -1.17 -5.99 -9.57
C VAL A 19 -1.65 -4.84 -8.70
N ILE A 20 -2.96 -4.74 -8.49
CA ILE A 20 -3.58 -3.72 -7.64
C ILE A 20 -4.27 -4.41 -6.48
N ILE A 21 -3.93 -4.00 -5.26
CA ILE A 21 -4.38 -4.58 -4.00
C ILE A 21 -5.26 -3.56 -3.27
N ALA A 22 -6.42 -3.98 -2.79
CA ALA A 22 -7.25 -3.16 -1.90
C ALA A 22 -6.70 -3.16 -0.46
N HIS A 23 -6.74 -2.01 0.20
CA HIS A 23 -6.33 -1.88 1.61
C HIS A 23 -7.36 -2.36 2.64
N ASP A 24 -8.64 -2.46 2.27
CA ASP A 24 -9.81 -2.63 3.13
C ASP A 24 -10.43 -4.02 2.96
N VAL A 25 -9.55 -5.01 2.75
CA VAL A 25 -9.95 -6.41 2.66
C VAL A 25 -10.10 -6.97 4.06
N ASP A 26 -11.26 -7.59 4.27
CA ASP A 26 -11.65 -8.26 5.50
C ASP A 26 -12.23 -9.61 5.04
N PRO A 27 -11.61 -10.76 5.37
CA PRO A 27 -10.41 -10.97 6.20
C PRO A 27 -9.06 -10.60 5.52
N ILE A 28 -8.06 -10.13 6.31
CA ILE A 28 -6.78 -9.59 5.80
C ILE A 28 -5.80 -10.66 5.31
N GLU A 29 -5.96 -11.89 5.78
CA GLU A 29 -5.16 -13.07 5.48
C GLU A 29 -5.12 -13.35 3.97
N LEU A 30 -6.19 -13.00 3.26
CA LEU A 30 -6.29 -13.15 1.80
C LEU A 30 -5.24 -12.35 1.04
N VAL A 31 -4.74 -11.25 1.62
CA VAL A 31 -3.90 -10.27 0.93
C VAL A 31 -2.50 -10.16 1.51
N VAL A 32 -2.27 -10.63 2.73
CA VAL A 32 -1.02 -10.41 3.46
C VAL A 32 0.22 -10.98 2.72
N TRP A 33 0.05 -12.07 1.97
CA TRP A 33 1.11 -12.75 1.24
C TRP A 33 1.39 -12.14 -0.16
N LEU A 34 0.45 -11.37 -0.72
CA LEU A 34 0.53 -10.86 -2.09
C LEU A 34 1.71 -9.91 -2.33
N PRO A 35 2.01 -8.92 -1.47
CA PRO A 35 3.15 -8.05 -1.67
C PRO A 35 4.48 -8.82 -1.66
N ALA A 36 4.61 -9.83 -0.80
CA ALA A 36 5.80 -10.68 -0.73
C ALA A 36 5.97 -11.52 -2.00
N LEU A 37 4.87 -12.07 -2.51
CA LEU A 37 4.88 -12.85 -3.75
C LEU A 37 5.18 -12.00 -4.98
N CYS A 38 4.56 -10.81 -5.10
CA CYS A 38 4.83 -9.88 -6.20
C CYS A 38 6.30 -9.43 -6.23
N ARG A 39 6.94 -9.24 -5.07
CA ARG A 39 8.38 -8.95 -4.99
C ARG A 39 9.23 -10.11 -5.50
N LYS A 40 8.94 -11.35 -5.07
CA LYS A 40 9.70 -12.53 -5.48
C LYS A 40 9.70 -12.73 -7.01
N MET A 41 8.58 -12.35 -7.64
CA MET A 41 8.38 -12.45 -9.09
C MET A 41 8.74 -11.16 -9.86
N GLU A 42 9.22 -10.12 -9.17
CA GLU A 42 9.51 -8.78 -9.72
C GLU A 42 8.33 -8.08 -10.42
N ILE A 43 7.11 -8.41 -10.02
CA ILE A 43 5.88 -7.81 -10.57
C ILE A 43 5.59 -6.50 -9.82
N PRO A 44 5.31 -5.38 -10.52
CA PRO A 44 4.93 -4.14 -9.87
C PRO A 44 3.55 -4.27 -9.21
N TYR A 45 3.45 -3.84 -7.95
CA TYR A 45 2.19 -3.86 -7.20
C TYR A 45 1.86 -2.49 -6.61
N ALA A 46 0.57 -2.17 -6.53
CA ALA A 46 0.07 -0.96 -5.90
C ALA A 46 -1.00 -1.27 -4.86
N ILE A 47 -0.96 -0.57 -3.73
CA ILE A 47 -2.00 -0.63 -2.70
C ILE A 47 -2.92 0.58 -2.87
N VAL A 48 -4.20 0.34 -3.14
CA VAL A 48 -5.21 1.36 -3.43
C VAL A 48 -6.27 1.39 -2.35
N LYS A 49 -6.77 2.59 -2.07
CA LYS A 49 -7.88 2.80 -1.14
C LYS A 49 -9.22 2.44 -1.77
N GLY A 50 -9.86 1.40 -1.23
CA GLY A 50 -11.26 1.04 -1.42
C GLY A 50 -11.50 -0.15 -2.35
N LYS A 51 -11.88 -1.30 -1.80
CA LYS A 51 -12.27 -2.52 -2.54
C LYS A 51 -13.55 -2.33 -3.34
N ALA A 52 -14.42 -1.43 -2.89
CA ALA A 52 -15.63 -1.04 -3.61
C ALA A 52 -15.29 -0.33 -4.93
N ARG A 53 -14.30 0.57 -4.93
CA ARG A 53 -13.85 1.27 -6.15
C ARG A 53 -13.28 0.29 -7.16
N LEU A 54 -12.46 -0.66 -6.72
CA LEU A 54 -11.95 -1.73 -7.58
C LEU A 54 -13.08 -2.62 -8.12
N GLY A 55 -14.10 -2.89 -7.28
CA GLY A 55 -15.31 -3.59 -7.69
C GLY A 55 -16.05 -2.88 -8.82
N THR A 56 -16.27 -1.56 -8.72
CA THR A 56 -16.97 -0.77 -9.73
C THR A 56 -16.30 -0.88 -11.11
N ILE A 57 -14.97 -0.88 -11.19
CA ILE A 57 -14.23 -0.99 -12.46
C ILE A 57 -14.51 -2.34 -13.14
N VAL A 58 -14.75 -3.40 -12.36
CA VAL A 58 -15.06 -4.74 -12.90
C VAL A 58 -16.56 -5.04 -12.92
N HIS A 59 -17.41 -4.06 -12.65
CA HIS A 59 -18.85 -4.27 -12.51
C HIS A 59 -19.21 -5.34 -11.46
N LYS A 60 -18.43 -5.44 -10.38
CA LYS A 60 -18.71 -6.28 -9.20
C LYS A 60 -18.94 -5.40 -7.98
N LYS A 61 -19.64 -5.92 -6.97
CA LYS A 61 -19.84 -5.20 -5.69
C LYS A 61 -18.52 -4.92 -4.97
N THR A 62 -17.60 -5.89 -4.99
CA THR A 62 -16.29 -5.78 -4.35
C THR A 62 -15.23 -6.55 -5.16
N ALA A 63 -14.00 -6.03 -5.16
CA ALA A 63 -12.83 -6.74 -5.66
C ALA A 63 -11.66 -6.52 -4.70
N ALA A 64 -11.07 -7.61 -4.19
CA ALA A 64 -9.94 -7.55 -3.27
C ALA A 64 -8.62 -7.26 -4.00
N VAL A 65 -8.45 -7.85 -5.18
CA VAL A 65 -7.23 -7.73 -5.99
C VAL A 65 -7.63 -7.68 -7.46
N LEU A 66 -6.95 -6.84 -8.23
CA LEU A 66 -7.04 -6.78 -9.69
C LEU A 66 -5.67 -7.03 -10.29
N CYS A 67 -5.66 -7.73 -11.42
CA CYS A 67 -4.45 -7.99 -12.18
C CYS A 67 -4.68 -7.62 -13.64
N LEU A 68 -3.73 -6.88 -14.21
CA LEU A 68 -3.68 -6.59 -15.64
C LEU A 68 -2.67 -7.54 -16.29
N THR A 69 -3.12 -8.34 -17.25
CA THR A 69 -2.29 -9.31 -17.97
C THR A 69 -1.92 -8.85 -19.37
N SER A 70 -2.81 -8.11 -20.02
CA SER A 70 -2.55 -7.53 -21.34
C SER A 70 -3.15 -6.12 -21.42
N VAL A 71 -2.41 -5.25 -22.09
CA VAL A 71 -2.80 -3.86 -22.39
C VAL A 71 -2.80 -3.70 -23.90
N LYS A 72 -3.77 -2.95 -24.43
CA LYS A 72 -3.82 -2.62 -25.86
C LYS A 72 -2.65 -1.71 -26.23
N ASN A 73 -2.26 -1.72 -27.50
CA ASN A 73 -1.09 -0.95 -27.92
C ASN A 73 -1.28 0.57 -27.79
N GLU A 74 -2.52 1.04 -27.87
CA GLU A 74 -2.90 2.46 -27.73
C GLU A 74 -2.57 3.00 -26.33
N ASP A 75 -2.82 2.22 -25.28
CA ASP A 75 -2.68 2.65 -23.87
C ASP A 75 -1.28 2.34 -23.28
N LYS A 76 -0.39 1.74 -24.08
CA LYS A 76 0.88 1.19 -23.58
C LYS A 76 1.81 2.27 -23.02
N LEU A 77 1.82 3.45 -23.63
CA LEU A 77 2.68 4.57 -23.19
C LEU A 77 2.28 5.11 -21.83
N ASP A 78 0.98 5.30 -21.59
CA ASP A 78 0.50 5.80 -20.30
C ASP A 78 0.57 4.73 -19.22
N PHE A 79 0.36 3.46 -19.60
CA PHE A 79 0.58 2.33 -18.72
C PHE A 79 2.03 2.24 -18.22
N SER A 80 3.03 2.45 -19.09
CA SER A 80 4.44 2.46 -18.70
C SER A 80 4.76 3.53 -17.65
N LYS A 81 4.22 4.74 -17.79
CA LYS A 81 4.40 5.82 -16.79
C LYS A 81 3.82 5.43 -15.44
N ILE A 82 2.63 4.81 -15.43
CA ILE A 82 1.97 4.36 -14.21
C ILE A 82 2.79 3.26 -13.52
N VAL A 83 3.29 2.29 -14.28
CA VAL A 83 4.11 1.20 -13.75
C VAL A 83 5.39 1.74 -13.10
N GLU A 84 6.06 2.69 -13.72
CA GLU A 84 7.28 3.32 -13.17
C GLU A 84 6.99 4.05 -11.87
N ALA A 85 5.92 4.86 -11.83
CA ALA A 85 5.49 5.54 -10.61
C ALA A 85 5.13 4.58 -9.47
N ILE A 86 4.53 3.43 -9.79
CA ILE A 86 4.17 2.40 -8.81
C ILE A 86 5.43 1.69 -8.28
N LYS A 87 6.36 1.32 -9.17
CA LYS A 87 7.60 0.64 -8.80
C LYS A 87 8.43 1.46 -7.82
N ALA A 88 8.59 2.75 -8.09
CA ALA A 88 9.31 3.69 -7.21
C ALA A 88 8.65 3.88 -5.84
N ASN A 89 7.34 3.67 -5.74
CA ASN A 89 6.59 3.88 -4.50
C ASN A 89 6.48 2.63 -3.61
N PHE A 90 6.41 1.44 -4.21
CA PHE A 90 6.12 0.20 -3.49
C PHE A 90 7.25 -0.83 -3.56
N ASN A 91 7.67 -1.24 -4.76
CA ASN A 91 8.65 -2.31 -4.94
C ASN A 91 10.02 -1.92 -4.37
N ASP A 92 10.52 -0.72 -4.69
CA ASP A 92 11.85 -0.27 -4.28
C ASP A 92 11.92 0.05 -2.78
N LYS A 93 10.78 0.44 -2.18
CA LYS A 93 10.66 0.79 -0.76
C LYS A 93 10.21 -0.38 0.13
N TYR A 94 10.12 -1.59 -0.41
CA TYR A 94 9.60 -2.74 0.32
C TYR A 94 10.35 -3.00 1.64
N ASP A 95 11.69 -2.94 1.61
CA ASP A 95 12.51 -3.21 2.80
C ASP A 95 12.36 -2.13 3.88
N GLU A 96 12.05 -0.89 3.49
CA GLU A 96 11.73 0.19 4.41
C GLU A 96 10.37 -0.06 5.08
N TYR A 97 9.34 -0.37 4.29
CA TYR A 97 8.00 -0.65 4.81
C TYR A 97 7.96 -1.87 5.72
N ARG A 98 8.76 -2.91 5.46
CA ARG A 98 8.83 -4.10 6.33
C ARG A 98 9.47 -3.80 7.69
N LYS A 99 10.46 -2.91 7.74
CA LYS A 99 11.16 -2.53 8.97
C LYS A 99 10.39 -1.49 9.78
N ARG A 100 9.57 -0.68 9.12
CA ARG A 100 8.77 0.37 9.76
C ARG A 100 7.48 -0.21 10.33
N TRP A 101 7.42 -0.28 11.65
CA TRP A 101 6.18 -0.60 12.34
C TRP A 101 5.26 0.63 12.36
N GLY A 102 4.00 0.43 11.96
CA GLY A 102 2.96 1.43 12.12
C GLY A 102 2.43 1.48 13.55
N GLY A 103 1.64 2.51 13.86
CA GLY A 103 1.05 2.71 15.19
C GLY A 103 1.80 3.75 16.01
N GLY A 104 1.52 3.80 17.32
CA GLY A 104 2.13 4.77 18.23
C GLY A 104 1.57 6.20 18.14
N ILE A 105 0.49 6.42 17.41
CA ILE A 105 -0.19 7.71 17.37
C ILE A 105 -1.00 7.86 18.66
N MET A 106 -0.49 8.66 19.60
CA MET A 106 -1.21 9.00 20.83
C MET A 106 -2.41 9.89 20.54
N GLY A 107 -3.45 9.81 21.39
CA GLY A 107 -4.61 10.69 21.28
C GLY A 107 -4.26 12.16 21.50
N SER A 108 -5.05 13.06 20.90
CA SER A 108 -4.84 14.52 20.95
C SER A 108 -4.71 15.07 22.38
N LYS A 109 -5.53 14.55 23.32
CA LYS A 109 -5.47 14.93 24.74
C LYS A 109 -4.14 14.53 25.41
N SER A 110 -3.63 13.34 25.08
CA SER A 110 -2.34 12.86 25.62
C SER A 110 -1.18 13.70 25.08
N LEU A 111 -1.17 13.95 23.77
CA LEU A 111 -0.17 14.81 23.11
C LEU A 111 -0.15 16.23 23.69
N ALA A 112 -1.33 16.82 23.93
CA ALA A 112 -1.43 18.15 24.53
C ALA A 112 -0.88 18.20 25.96
N LYS A 113 -1.16 17.18 26.77
CA LYS A 113 -0.64 17.08 28.15
C LYS A 113 0.89 16.92 28.16
N THR A 114 1.43 16.05 27.31
CA THR A 114 2.89 15.85 27.18
C THR A 114 3.57 17.13 26.73
N LYS A 115 3.04 17.82 25.72
CA LYS A 115 3.58 19.10 25.24
C LYS A 115 3.53 20.21 26.29
N ALA A 116 2.45 20.28 27.08
CA ALA A 116 2.35 21.24 28.19
C ALA A 116 3.42 20.96 29.27
N ARG A 117 3.63 19.68 29.61
CA ARG A 117 4.66 19.25 30.56
C ARG A 117 6.07 19.55 30.06
N GLU A 118 6.36 19.25 28.80
CA GLU A 118 7.65 19.55 28.16
C GLU A 118 7.93 21.06 28.15
N ARG A 119 6.91 21.89 27.87
CA ARG A 119 7.05 23.35 27.91
C ARG A 119 7.37 23.88 29.30
N LEU A 120 6.79 23.28 30.34
CA LEU A 120 7.09 23.66 31.73
C LEU A 120 8.52 23.24 32.11
N LEU A 121 8.90 21.99 31.84
CA LEU A 121 10.28 21.51 32.08
C LEU A 121 11.33 22.35 31.34
N ALA A 122 11.06 22.73 30.09
CA ALA A 122 11.97 23.55 29.32
C ALA A 122 12.12 24.97 29.89
N LYS A 123 11.04 25.55 30.43
CA LYS A 123 11.09 26.83 31.13
C LYS A 123 11.90 26.73 32.43
N GLU A 124 11.68 25.68 33.21
CA GLU A 124 12.43 25.42 34.45
C GLU A 124 13.92 25.18 34.17
N ALA A 125 14.25 24.42 33.13
CA ALA A 125 15.64 24.17 32.72
C ALA A 125 16.34 25.45 32.23
N ALA A 126 15.64 26.31 31.47
CA ALA A 126 16.19 27.58 31.02
C ALA A 126 16.46 28.55 32.18
N GLN A 127 15.56 28.60 33.17
CA GLN A 127 15.75 29.40 34.38
C GLN A 127 16.88 28.87 35.27
N ARG A 128 17.14 27.56 35.26
CA ARG A 128 18.21 26.94 36.06
C ARG A 128 19.61 27.04 35.42
N MET A 129 19.68 27.29 34.11
CA MET A 129 20.95 27.49 33.38
C MET A 129 21.37 28.96 33.27
N THR A 130 20.56 29.88 33.80
CA THR A 130 20.92 31.30 33.97
C THR A 130 21.34 31.52 35.42
#